data_AF-A0A1X7V6C0-F1
#
_entry.id   AF-A0A1X7V6C0-F1
#
_cell.length_a   1.000
_cell.length_b   1.000
_cell.length_c   1.000
_cell.angle_alpha   90.00
_cell.angle_beta   90.00
_cell.angle_gamma   90.00
#
_symmetry.space_group_name_H-M   'P 1'
#
loop_
_entity.id
_entity.type
_entity.pdbx_description
1 polymer ?
#
loop_
_entity_poly.entity_id
_entity_poly.type
_entity_poly.pdbx_seq_one_letter_code
_entity_poly.pdbx_strand_id
1 'polypeptide(L)' 'MAAGWSAEATAALLAIWGEENVQEQLDGVARNRSIYERILSKLKEKSFNYNWKQCRTKVKNLTQQYRKVSC' A
#
# COMPACT_ATOMS: atom_id res chain seq x y z
N MET A 1 -9.35 -4.23 -19.97
CA MET A 1 -9.40 -5.14 -18.80
C MET A 1 -8.31 -4.74 -17.82
N ALA A 2 -8.57 -3.76 -16.96
CA ALA A 2 -7.65 -3.47 -15.86
C ALA A 2 -7.99 -4.45 -14.73
N ALA A 3 -7.24 -5.55 -14.64
CA ALA A 3 -7.21 -6.41 -13.45
C ALA A 3 -6.51 -5.65 -12.30
N GLY A 4 -7.06 -4.49 -11.96
CA GLY A 4 -6.54 -3.55 -10.98
C GLY A 4 -7.08 -3.88 -9.60
N TRP A 5 -6.29 -3.52 -8.59
CA TRP A 5 -6.69 -3.51 -7.19
C TRP A 5 -8.15 -3.09 -7.01
N SER A 6 -8.94 -3.92 -6.33
CA SER A 6 -10.32 -3.58 -5.99
C SER A 6 -10.37 -2.29 -5.16
N ALA A 7 -11.48 -1.57 -5.23
CA ALA A 7 -11.67 -0.35 -4.43
C ALA A 7 -11.48 -0.64 -2.93
N GLU A 8 -12.03 -1.75 -2.44
CA GLU A 8 -11.87 -2.21 -1.05
C GLU A 8 -10.40 -2.52 -0.69
N ALA A 9 -9.69 -3.23 -1.56
CA ALA A 9 -8.27 -3.54 -1.35
C ALA A 9 -7.41 -2.27 -1.34
N THR A 10 -7.72 -1.33 -2.22
CA THR A 10 -7.02 -0.04 -2.31
C THR A 10 -7.32 0.82 -1.08
N ALA A 11 -8.57 0.88 -0.63
CA ALA A 11 -8.97 1.61 0.56
C ALA A 11 -8.32 1.02 1.82
N ALA A 12 -8.31 -0.31 1.96
CA ALA A 12 -7.63 -0.98 3.07
C ALA A 12 -6.12 -0.72 3.05
N LEU A 13 -5.49 -0.79 1.87
CA LEU A 13 -4.07 -0.48 1.70
C LEU A 13 -3.77 0.96 2.10
N LEU A 14 -4.56 1.93 1.63
CA LEU A 14 -4.39 3.35 1.95
C LEU A 14 -4.64 3.64 3.43
N ALA A 15 -5.63 3.00 4.05
CA ALA A 15 -5.92 3.16 5.47
C ALA A 15 -4.73 2.70 6.33
N ILE A 16 -4.14 1.55 6.02
CA ILE A 16 -2.97 1.04 6.76
C ILE A 16 -1.71 1.85 6.42
N TRP A 17 -1.52 2.22 5.15
CA TRP A 17 -0.36 2.99 4.71
C TRP A 17 -0.36 4.44 5.23
N GLY A 18 -1.55 5.02 5.42
CA GLY A 18 -1.74 6.34 5.98
C GLY A 18 -1.62 6.41 7.51
N GLU A 19 -1.45 5.28 8.21
CA GLU A 19 -1.16 5.29 9.64
C GLU A 19 0.21 5.98 9.87
N GLU A 20 0.26 6.97 10.76
CA GLU A 20 1.48 7.74 11.08
C GLU A 20 2.63 6.81 11.48
N ASN A 21 2.34 5.78 12.27
CA ASN A 21 3.31 4.76 12.66
C ASN A 21 3.89 3.99 11.46
N VAL A 22 3.10 3.78 10.40
CA VAL A 22 3.57 3.13 9.16
C VAL A 22 4.42 4.12 8.36
N GLN A 23 4.01 5.38 8.24
CA GLN A 23 4.80 6.39 7.53
C GLN A 23 6.14 6.67 8.21
N GLU A 24 6.17 6.78 9.54
CA GLU A 24 7.39 6.99 10.32
C GLU A 24 8.37 5.81 10.17
N GLN A 25 7.85 4.57 10.24
CA GLN A 25 8.67 3.39 9.99
C GLN A 25 9.13 3.28 8.53
N LEU A 26 8.37 3.83 7.56
CA LEU A 26 8.80 3.87 6.17
C LEU A 26 9.90 4.90 5.92
N ASP A 27 9.93 5.99 6.71
CA ASP A 27 10.91 7.07 6.63
C ASP A 27 12.27 6.67 7.24
N GLY A 28 12.25 5.97 8.38
CA GLY A 28 13.47 5.62 9.12
C GLY A 28 14.15 4.29 8.77
N VAL A 29 13.52 3.41 7.97
CA VAL A 29 14.00 2.03 7.77
C VAL A 29 14.25 1.72 6.29
N ALA A 30 15.51 1.46 5.92
CA ALA A 30 15.90 1.05 4.56
C ALA A 30 15.37 -0.35 4.14
N ARG A 31 14.91 -1.16 5.10
CA ARG A 31 14.28 -2.48 4.89
C ARG A 31 12.79 -2.43 5.23
N ASN A 32 12.02 -1.72 4.43
CA ASN A 32 10.55 -1.58 4.56
C ASN A 32 9.79 -2.90 4.29
N ARG A 33 10.48 -4.01 3.99
CA ARG A 33 9.86 -5.30 3.64
C ARG A 33 8.91 -5.76 4.75
N SER A 34 9.34 -5.72 6.01
CA SER A 34 8.54 -6.16 7.16
C SER A 34 7.26 -5.34 7.33
N ILE A 35 7.32 -4.04 7.02
CA ILE A 35 6.14 -3.15 7.02
C ILE A 35 5.14 -3.62 5.96
N TYR A 36 5.61 -3.84 4.73
CA TYR A 36 4.73 -4.34 3.67
C TYR A 36 4.21 -5.75 3.96
N GLU A 37 4.98 -6.63 4.60
CA GLU A 37 4.50 -7.94 5.03
C GLU A 37 3.37 -7.83 6.07
N ARG A 38 3.48 -6.89 7.02
CA ARG A 38 2.39 -6.60 7.98
C ARG A 38 1.14 -6.04 7.30
N ILE A 39 1.31 -5.14 6.33
CA ILE A 39 0.22 -4.63 5.49
C ILE A 39 -0.45 -5.78 4.71
N LEU A 40 0.35 -6.69 4.15
CA LEU A 40 -0.16 -7.86 3.44
C LEU A 40 -0.94 -8.79 4.36
N SER A 41 -0.47 -9.04 5.58
CA SER A 41 -1.20 -9.88 6.54
C SER A 41 -2.60 -9.30 6.79
N LYS A 42 -2.70 -8.00 7.05
CA LYS A 42 -4.00 -7.31 7.21
C LYS A 42 -4.87 -7.38 5.94
N LEU A 43 -4.27 -7.32 4.75
CA LEU A 43 -5.00 -7.50 3.48
C LEU A 43 -5.47 -8.94 3.29
N LYS A 44 -4.66 -9.92 3.68
CA LYS A 44 -4.97 -11.35 3.58
C LYS A 44 -6.11 -11.73 4.52
N GLU A 45 -6.19 -11.12 5.70
CA GLU A 45 -7.35 -11.24 6.60
C GLU A 45 -8.66 -10.75 5.97
N LYS A 46 -8.57 -9.77 5.05
CA LYS A 46 -9.71 -9.29 4.25
C LYS A 46 -9.94 -10.10 2.97
N SER A 47 -9.41 -11.33 2.88
CA SER A 47 -9.45 -12.21 1.71
C SER A 47 -8.74 -11.66 0.46
N PHE A 48 -7.84 -10.70 0.62
CA PHE A 48 -7.05 -10.16 -0.49
C PHE A 48 -5.62 -10.71 -0.48
N ASN A 49 -5.31 -11.59 -1.43
CA ASN A 49 -4.00 -12.22 -1.51
C ASN A 49 -3.07 -11.47 -2.49
N TYR A 50 -2.46 -10.38 -2.01
CA TYR A 50 -1.47 -9.60 -2.78
C TYR A 50 -0.03 -9.89 -2.35
N ASN A 51 0.93 -9.48 -3.18
CA ASN A 51 2.36 -9.59 -2.89
C ASN A 51 2.95 -8.22 -2.52
N TRP A 52 3.99 -8.19 -1.68
CA TRP A 52 4.49 -6.94 -1.09
C TRP A 52 5.11 -6.03 -2.16
N LYS A 53 5.71 -6.64 -3.19
CA LYS A 53 6.20 -5.94 -4.38
C LYS A 53 5.06 -5.24 -5.14
N GLN A 54 3.91 -5.90 -5.24
CA GLN A 54 2.71 -5.33 -5.89
C GLN A 54 2.14 -4.17 -5.06
N CYS A 55 2.06 -4.31 -3.73
CA CYS A 55 1.69 -3.22 -2.82
C CYS A 55 2.60 -2.00 -3.01
N ARG A 56 3.92 -2.19 -2.99
CA ARG A 56 4.88 -1.08 -3.12
C ARG A 56 4.71 -0.34 -4.44
N THR A 57 4.59 -1.07 -5.55
CA THR A 57 4.33 -0.45 -6.86
C THR A 57 2.99 0.28 -6.89
N LYS A 58 1.95 -0.29 -6.26
CA LYS A 58 0.63 0.34 -6.18
C LYS A 58 0.65 1.62 -5.36
N VAL A 59 1.24 1.62 -4.16
CA VAL A 59 1.42 2.81 -3.33
C VAL A 59 2.20 3.88 -4.10
N LYS A 60 3.34 3.53 -4.70
CA LYS A 60 4.13 4.46 -5.52
C LYS A 60 3.30 5.06 -6.67
N ASN A 61 2.51 4.23 -7.35
CA ASN A 61 1.64 4.68 -8.43
C ASN A 61 0.53 5.60 -7.89
N LEU A 62 -0.11 5.26 -6.78
CA LEU A 62 -1.13 6.09 -6.12
C LEU A 62 -0.57 7.45 -5.73
N THR A 63 0.60 7.52 -5.09
CA THR A 63 1.26 8.79 -4.75
C THR A 63 1.57 9.61 -6.00
N GLN A 64 2.06 8.96 -7.06
CA GLN A 64 2.38 9.64 -8.32
C GLN A 64 1.11 10.15 -9.04
N GLN A 65 0.04 9.36 -9.06
CA GLN A 65 -1.27 9.76 -9.60
C GLN A 65 -1.83 10.93 -8.80
N TYR A 66 -1.81 10.86 -7.46
CA TYR A 66 -2.26 11.93 -6.60
C TYR A 66 -1.51 13.24 -6.85
N ARG A 67 -0.17 13.18 -7.00
CA ARG A 67 0.66 14.34 -7.39
C ARG A 67 0.38 14.86 -8.80
N LYS A 68 -0.08 14.00 -9.71
CA LYS A 68 -0.42 14.38 -11.10
C LYS A 68 -1.79 15.02 -11.21
N VAL A 69 -2.74 14.62 -10.36
CA VAL A 69 -4.11 15.15 -10.35
C VAL A 69 -4.16 16.57 -9.75
N SER A 70 -3.13 16.99 -9.00
CA SER A 70 -3.03 18.33 -8.44
C SER A 70 -2.40 19.39 -9.38
N CYS A 71 -2.34 19.14 -10.69
CA CYS A 71 -1.87 20.07 -11.73
C CYS A 71 -2.95 20.16 -12.82
#